data_AF-A0AAD3DND4-F1
#
_entry.id   AF-A0AAD3DND4-F1
#
_cell.length_a   1.000
_cell.length_b   1.000
_cell.length_c   1.000
_cell.angle_alpha   90.00
_cell.angle_beta   90.00
_cell.angle_gamma   90.00
#
_symmetry.space_group_name_H-M   'P 1'
#
loop_
_entity.id
_entity.type
_entity.pdbx_description
1 polymer ?
#
loop_
_entity_poly.entity_id
_entity_poly.type
_entity_poly.pdbx_seq_one_letter_code
_entity_poly.pdbx_strand_id
1 'polypeptide(L)'
;KILMALSILAVVYDITSTVHAMQLSYQQGGNVWSYLGGKSSRNIITWHALDVFTHLASLAWILVWFHLLWLCEYRTDEPYPQSPSQLAPVESEARLYTGWMYFSMAIFLLVGLRSYQQMKYHSGLRVFHTLFRLAYRDILEFLTFVISVVVVLCAALFSIFMISGGNSRFSVFSRGLSSMARLSFGFFEYEAFTNEGNGLGDYHVAVVLFFWLSVVLLVLVVQNTLLAIFSRAYEEAKKNNTDKDSTFLLYALHDC
;
A
#
# COMPACT_ATOMS: atom_id res chain seq x y z
N LYS A 1 23.90 12.92 -3.24
CA LYS A 1 24.61 12.50 -4.49
C LYS A 1 25.06 11.03 -4.43
N ILE A 2 25.85 10.58 -3.44
CA ILE A 2 26.30 9.18 -3.32
C ILE A 2 25.13 8.17 -3.25
N LEU A 3 24.16 8.38 -2.34
CA LEU A 3 22.99 7.49 -2.23
C LEU A 3 22.23 7.37 -3.56
N MET A 4 22.12 8.47 -4.31
CA MET A 4 21.43 8.45 -5.60
C MET A 4 22.24 7.69 -6.67
N ALA A 5 23.57 7.84 -6.69
CA ALA A 5 24.41 7.04 -7.57
C ALA A 5 24.26 5.54 -7.29
N LEU A 6 24.18 5.14 -6.01
CA LEU A 6 23.91 3.76 -5.62
C LEU A 6 22.52 3.30 -6.09
N SER A 7 21.49 4.13 -5.92
CA SER A 7 20.13 3.81 -6.41
C SER A 7 20.09 3.65 -7.93
N ILE A 8 20.79 4.51 -8.68
CA ILE A 8 20.89 4.42 -10.14
C ILE A 8 21.56 3.11 -10.54
N LEU A 9 22.70 2.77 -9.91
CA LEU A 9 23.40 1.51 -10.18
C LEU A 9 22.53 0.29 -9.87
N ALA A 10 21.79 0.32 -8.76
CA ALA A 10 20.86 -0.74 -8.39
C ALA A 10 19.75 -0.90 -9.43
N VAL A 11 19.13 0.20 -9.88
CA VAL A 11 18.08 0.19 -10.92
C VAL A 11 18.62 -0.32 -12.25
N VAL A 12 19.85 0.08 -12.65
CA VAL A 12 20.49 -0.41 -13.88
C VAL A 12 20.74 -1.92 -13.80
N TYR A 13 21.30 -2.41 -12.70
CA TYR A 13 21.53 -3.84 -12.48
C TYR A 13 20.22 -4.65 -12.51
N ASP A 14 19.17 -4.12 -11.90
CA ASP A 14 17.85 -4.73 -11.89
C ASP A 14 17.23 -4.79 -13.29
N ILE A 15 17.34 -3.71 -14.08
CA ILE A 15 16.86 -3.66 -15.47
C ILE A 15 17.61 -4.68 -16.33
N THR A 16 18.94 -4.75 -16.22
CA THR A 16 19.74 -5.70 -17.02
C THR A 16 19.39 -7.15 -16.68
N SER A 17 19.16 -7.47 -15.41
CA SER A 17 18.67 -8.79 -14.98
C SER A 17 17.32 -9.13 -15.61
N THR A 18 16.36 -8.20 -15.59
CA THR A 18 15.03 -8.40 -16.18
C THR A 18 15.08 -8.54 -17.70
N VAL A 19 15.92 -7.76 -18.39
CA VAL A 19 16.14 -7.88 -19.83
C VAL A 19 16.75 -9.24 -20.17
N HIS A 20 17.71 -9.73 -19.39
CA HIS A 20 18.29 -11.06 -19.60
C HIS A 20 17.26 -12.17 -19.42
N ALA A 21 16.41 -12.10 -18.38
CA ALA A 21 15.31 -13.05 -18.17
C ALA A 21 14.32 -13.05 -19.35
N MET A 22 14.01 -11.86 -19.88
CA MET A 22 13.14 -11.70 -21.04
C MET A 22 13.75 -12.27 -22.32
N GLN A 23 15.07 -12.13 -22.53
CA GLN A 23 15.80 -12.75 -23.64
C GLN A 23 15.77 -14.28 -23.55
N LEU A 24 15.97 -14.86 -22.36
CA LEU A 24 15.85 -16.30 -22.15
C LEU A 24 14.44 -16.81 -22.46
N SER A 25 13.40 -16.07 -22.05
CA SER A 25 12.01 -16.40 -22.41
C SER A 25 11.78 -16.36 -23.93
N TYR A 26 12.44 -15.44 -24.64
CA TYR A 26 12.35 -15.35 -26.10
C TYR A 26 13.05 -16.54 -26.78
N GLN A 27 14.21 -16.96 -26.29
CA GLN A 27 14.93 -18.14 -26.78
C GLN A 27 14.13 -19.43 -26.62
N GLN A 28 13.23 -19.51 -25.64
CA GLN A 28 12.31 -20.62 -25.43
C GLN A 28 11.05 -20.57 -26.31
N GLY A 29 11.01 -19.70 -27.33
CA GLY A 29 9.88 -19.54 -28.24
C GLY A 29 8.71 -18.73 -27.67
N GLY A 30 8.92 -18.04 -26.54
CA GLY A 30 7.96 -17.06 -26.01
C GLY A 30 8.09 -15.70 -26.71
N ASN A 31 7.05 -14.88 -26.63
CA ASN A 31 7.12 -13.45 -26.95
C ASN A 31 7.09 -12.60 -25.66
N VAL A 32 7.31 -11.29 -25.79
CA VAL A 32 7.25 -10.32 -24.67
C VAL A 32 5.95 -10.45 -23.88
N TRP A 33 4.83 -10.60 -24.58
CA TRP A 33 3.51 -10.73 -23.98
C TRP A 33 3.34 -12.04 -23.21
N SER A 34 3.99 -13.13 -23.62
CA SER A 34 3.98 -14.39 -22.90
C SER A 34 4.80 -14.33 -21.60
N TYR A 35 5.86 -13.51 -21.57
CA TYR A 35 6.62 -13.24 -20.36
C TYR A 35 5.80 -12.37 -19.39
N LEU A 36 5.19 -11.29 -19.89
CA LEU A 36 4.36 -10.37 -19.09
C LEU A 36 3.03 -10.99 -18.66
N GLY A 37 2.40 -11.82 -19.49
CA GLY A 37 1.08 -12.42 -19.22
C GLY A 37 1.14 -13.77 -18.52
N GLY A 38 2.28 -14.46 -18.58
CA GLY A 38 2.41 -15.85 -18.13
C GLY A 38 1.59 -16.81 -18.99
N LYS A 39 2.07 -18.05 -19.17
CA LYS A 39 1.40 -19.04 -20.04
C LYS A 39 0.00 -19.51 -19.57
N SER A 40 -0.46 -19.16 -18.37
CA SER A 40 -1.66 -19.75 -17.76
C SER A 40 -2.43 -18.82 -16.79
N SER A 41 -2.25 -17.50 -16.88
CA SER A 41 -2.70 -16.63 -15.80
C SER A 41 -4.17 -16.22 -15.92
N ARG A 42 -5.05 -16.84 -15.11
CA ARG A 42 -6.36 -16.26 -14.72
C ARG A 42 -6.22 -14.95 -13.92
N ASN A 43 -5.00 -14.57 -13.52
CA ASN A 43 -4.74 -13.34 -12.79
C ASN A 43 -4.32 -12.23 -13.76
N ILE A 44 -4.97 -11.07 -13.64
CA ILE A 44 -4.79 -9.90 -14.52
C ILE A 44 -3.38 -9.30 -14.42
N ILE A 45 -2.68 -9.51 -13.29
CA ILE A 45 -1.34 -8.99 -13.05
C ILE A 45 -0.41 -10.15 -12.70
N THR A 46 0.57 -10.41 -13.57
CA THR A 46 1.67 -11.31 -13.22
C THR A 46 2.75 -10.55 -12.46
N TRP A 47 3.53 -11.29 -11.68
CA TRP A 47 4.69 -10.76 -10.99
C TRP A 47 5.75 -10.16 -11.94
N HIS A 48 5.91 -10.72 -13.14
CA HIS A 48 6.80 -10.17 -14.16
C HIS A 48 6.35 -8.81 -14.69
N ALA A 49 5.03 -8.61 -14.83
CA ALA A 49 4.49 -7.32 -15.20
C ALA A 49 4.73 -6.26 -14.10
N LEU A 50 4.61 -6.65 -12.83
CA LEU A 50 4.94 -5.79 -11.70
C LEU A 50 6.43 -5.40 -11.68
N ASP A 51 7.33 -6.34 -11.97
CA ASP A 51 8.77 -6.08 -12.03
C ASP A 51 9.09 -5.03 -13.12
N VAL A 52 8.60 -5.25 -14.34
CA VAL A 52 8.78 -4.32 -15.46
C VAL A 52 8.20 -2.94 -15.14
N PHE A 53 7.00 -2.89 -14.57
CA PHE A 53 6.38 -1.64 -14.14
C PHE A 53 7.22 -0.91 -13.09
N THR A 54 7.75 -1.63 -12.10
CA THR A 54 8.61 -1.06 -11.05
C THR A 54 9.90 -0.47 -11.63
N HIS A 55 10.50 -1.12 -12.63
CA HIS A 55 11.67 -0.59 -13.33
C HIS A 55 11.36 0.68 -14.12
N LEU A 56 10.26 0.69 -14.88
CA LEU A 56 9.83 1.89 -15.63
C LEU A 56 9.52 3.05 -14.70
N ALA A 57 8.86 2.80 -13.57
CA ALA A 57 8.59 3.80 -12.54
C ALA A 57 9.90 4.33 -11.93
N SER A 58 10.86 3.46 -11.64
CA SER A 58 12.17 3.83 -11.09
C SER A 58 12.99 4.68 -12.08
N LEU A 59 12.96 4.34 -13.37
CA LEU A 59 13.59 5.11 -14.43
C LEU A 59 12.96 6.52 -14.52
N ALA A 60 11.63 6.60 -14.55
CA ALA A 60 10.92 7.88 -14.56
C ALA A 60 11.28 8.75 -13.34
N TRP A 61 11.40 8.13 -12.16
CA TRP A 61 11.80 8.83 -10.94
C TRP A 61 13.23 9.36 -10.97
N ILE A 62 14.17 8.61 -11.56
CA ILE A 62 15.55 9.06 -11.78
C ILE A 62 15.57 10.25 -12.76
N LEU A 63 14.79 10.18 -13.85
CA LEU A 63 14.72 11.28 -14.84
C LEU A 63 14.16 12.56 -14.22
N VAL A 64 13.10 12.47 -13.41
CA VAL A 64 12.55 13.62 -12.67
C VAL A 64 13.59 14.19 -11.70
N TRP A 65 14.38 13.34 -11.04
CA TRP A 65 15.47 13.81 -10.17
C TRP A 65 16.56 14.57 -10.93
N PHE A 66 16.98 14.07 -12.11
CA PHE A 66 17.95 14.80 -12.94
C PHE A 66 17.41 16.16 -13.39
N HIS A 67 16.13 16.23 -13.75
CA HIS A 67 15.48 17.50 -14.07
C HIS A 67 15.46 18.45 -12.87
N LEU A 68 15.12 17.97 -11.68
CA LEU A 68 15.15 18.76 -10.44
C LEU A 68 16.57 19.23 -10.08
N LEU A 69 17.58 18.38 -10.24
CA LEU A 69 18.97 18.78 -10.02
C LEU A 69 19.40 19.91 -10.96
N TRP A 70 19.06 19.77 -12.25
CA TRP A 70 19.38 20.78 -13.24
C TRP A 70 18.71 22.12 -12.93
N LEU A 71 17.44 22.10 -12.50
CA LEU A 71 16.75 23.30 -12.02
C LEU A 71 17.41 23.93 -10.79
N CYS A 72 17.82 23.11 -9.82
CA CYS A 72 18.51 23.61 -8.63
C CYS A 72 19.86 24.24 -8.96
N GLU A 73 20.63 23.64 -9.87
CA GLU A 73 21.94 24.17 -10.30
C GLU A 73 21.80 25.44 -11.14
N TYR A 74 20.76 25.54 -11.98
CA TYR A 74 20.46 26.77 -12.70
C TYR A 74 20.11 27.94 -11.76
N ARG A 75 19.45 27.67 -10.63
CA ARG A 75 18.98 28.68 -9.69
C ARG A 75 19.97 29.09 -8.59
N THR A 76 21.10 28.41 -8.42
CA THR A 76 22.07 28.82 -7.39
C THR A 76 22.60 30.25 -7.60
N ASP A 77 22.49 30.77 -8.82
CA ASP A 77 22.96 32.10 -9.20
C ASP A 77 21.86 33.17 -9.13
N GLU A 78 20.60 32.80 -8.89
CA GLU A 78 19.49 33.75 -8.81
C GLU A 78 19.32 34.33 -7.40
N PRO A 79 19.08 35.65 -7.25
CA PRO A 79 18.78 36.25 -5.96
C PRO A 79 17.46 35.73 -5.39
N TYR A 80 17.36 35.67 -4.06
CA TYR A 80 16.15 35.22 -3.37
C TYR A 80 14.92 36.02 -3.81
N PRO A 81 13.79 35.38 -4.17
CA PRO A 81 12.61 36.05 -4.70
C PRO A 81 12.06 37.07 -3.70
N GLN A 82 11.94 38.32 -4.12
CA GLN A 82 11.45 39.44 -3.28
C GLN A 82 9.99 39.80 -3.57
N SER A 83 9.45 39.36 -4.72
CA SER A 83 8.08 39.65 -5.13
C SER A 83 7.24 38.38 -5.28
N PRO A 84 5.89 38.47 -5.14
CA PRO A 84 5.00 37.34 -5.37
C PRO A 84 5.12 36.71 -6.76
N SER A 85 5.39 37.52 -7.80
CA SER A 85 5.59 37.02 -9.17
C SER A 85 6.88 36.22 -9.32
N GLN A 86 7.92 36.54 -8.54
CA GLN A 86 9.16 35.76 -8.46
C GLN A 86 9.01 34.49 -7.61
N LEU A 87 8.03 34.46 -6.69
CA LEU A 87 7.75 33.31 -5.84
C LEU A 87 6.98 32.19 -6.56
N ALA A 88 6.08 32.54 -7.48
CA ALA A 88 5.27 31.58 -8.22
C ALA A 88 6.05 30.41 -8.87
N PRO A 89 7.19 30.63 -9.57
CA PRO A 89 7.94 29.53 -10.16
C PRO A 89 8.64 28.67 -9.10
N VAL A 90 9.13 29.27 -8.00
CA VAL A 90 9.70 28.54 -6.86
C VAL A 90 8.65 27.65 -6.18
N GLU A 91 7.41 28.13 -6.06
CA GLU A 91 6.30 27.32 -5.53
C GLU A 91 6.00 26.12 -6.45
N SER A 92 6.00 26.32 -7.76
CA SER A 92 5.78 25.23 -8.72
C SER A 92 6.87 24.15 -8.65
N GLU A 93 8.12 24.56 -8.45
CA GLU A 93 9.27 23.66 -8.27
C GLU A 93 9.18 22.91 -6.93
N ALA A 94 8.77 23.59 -5.85
CA ALA A 94 8.54 22.95 -4.56
C ALA A 94 7.42 21.90 -4.62
N ARG A 95 6.36 22.16 -5.38
CA ARG A 95 5.29 21.17 -5.66
C ARG A 95 5.83 19.98 -6.45
N LEU A 96 6.67 20.21 -7.46
CA LEU A 96 7.31 19.14 -8.23
C LEU A 96 8.23 18.27 -7.35
N TYR A 97 9.05 18.90 -6.50
CA TYR A 97 9.90 18.20 -5.54
C TYR A 97 9.08 17.36 -4.55
N THR A 98 7.99 17.92 -4.03
CA THR A 98 7.06 17.21 -3.15
C THR A 98 6.41 16.01 -3.87
N GLY A 99 6.00 16.20 -5.13
CA GLY A 99 5.49 15.12 -5.97
C GLY A 99 6.51 14.01 -6.20
N TRP A 100 7.77 14.37 -6.44
CA TRP A 100 8.89 13.43 -6.57
C TRP A 100 9.14 12.63 -5.28
N MET A 101 9.03 13.27 -4.11
CA MET A 101 9.11 12.59 -2.81
C MET A 101 7.98 11.59 -2.62
N TYR A 102 6.73 11.95 -2.91
CA TYR A 102 5.61 10.99 -2.84
C TYR A 102 5.78 9.84 -3.85
N PHE A 103 6.29 10.12 -5.05
CA PHE A 103 6.57 9.09 -6.03
C PHE A 103 7.68 8.14 -5.56
N SER A 104 8.69 8.65 -4.85
CA SER A 104 9.73 7.81 -4.22
C SER A 104 9.15 6.83 -3.20
N MET A 105 8.17 7.26 -2.40
CA MET A 105 7.50 6.40 -1.42
C MET A 105 6.69 5.31 -2.11
N ALA A 106 6.01 5.65 -3.21
CA ALA A 106 5.30 4.67 -4.02
C ALA A 106 6.25 3.61 -4.62
N ILE A 107 7.39 4.03 -5.16
CA ILE A 107 8.41 3.11 -5.68
C ILE A 107 8.98 2.22 -4.57
N PHE A 108 9.25 2.78 -3.39
CA PHE A 108 9.71 2.01 -2.25
C PHE A 108 8.71 0.91 -1.87
N LEU A 109 7.41 1.20 -1.88
CA LEU A 109 6.35 0.22 -1.64
C LEU A 109 6.32 -0.86 -2.74
N LEU A 110 6.47 -0.49 -4.02
CA LEU A 110 6.53 -1.44 -5.13
C LEU A 110 7.75 -2.37 -5.03
N VAL A 111 8.92 -1.83 -4.68
CA VAL A 111 10.13 -2.62 -4.45
C VAL A 111 9.96 -3.55 -3.25
N GLY A 112 9.36 -3.09 -2.15
CA GLY A 112 9.03 -3.94 -1.01
C GLY A 112 8.07 -5.08 -1.39
N LEU A 113 7.06 -4.80 -2.23
CA LEU A 113 6.15 -5.81 -2.74
C LEU A 113 6.86 -6.83 -3.65
N ARG A 114 7.89 -6.42 -4.40
CA ARG A 114 8.76 -7.36 -5.14
C ARG A 114 9.59 -8.22 -4.19
N SER A 115 10.13 -7.66 -3.10
CA SER A 115 10.85 -8.43 -2.08
C SER A 115 10.00 -9.52 -1.44
N TYR A 116 8.68 -9.31 -1.30
CA TYR A 116 7.76 -10.35 -0.83
C TYR A 116 7.80 -11.62 -1.69
N GLN A 117 7.99 -11.52 -3.01
CA GLN A 117 8.15 -12.72 -3.85
C GLN A 117 9.43 -13.51 -3.54
N GLN A 118 10.49 -12.82 -3.14
CA GLN A 118 11.79 -13.43 -2.84
C GLN A 118 11.74 -14.22 -1.51
N MET A 119 10.78 -13.91 -0.64
CA MET A 119 10.56 -14.63 0.62
C MET A 119 10.30 -16.12 0.42
N LYS A 120 9.79 -16.55 -0.74
CA LYS A 120 9.51 -17.97 -1.03
C LYS A 120 10.78 -18.84 -1.05
N TYR A 121 11.94 -18.25 -1.37
CA TYR A 121 13.20 -18.97 -1.48
C TYR A 121 13.83 -19.24 -0.12
N HIS A 122 13.64 -18.36 0.86
CA HIS A 122 14.18 -18.53 2.21
C HIS A 122 13.30 -19.49 3.03
N SER A 123 13.88 -20.53 3.63
CA SER A 123 13.15 -21.58 4.36
C SER A 123 12.25 -21.01 5.47
N GLY A 124 12.78 -20.10 6.30
CA GLY A 124 12.01 -19.45 7.36
C GLY A 124 10.94 -18.48 6.87
N LEU A 125 11.13 -17.83 5.71
CA LEU A 125 10.18 -16.82 5.20
C LEU A 125 9.12 -17.43 4.27
N ARG A 126 9.37 -18.62 3.73
CA ARG A 126 8.44 -19.36 2.89
C ARG A 126 7.10 -19.61 3.60
N VAL A 127 7.12 -19.86 4.91
CA VAL A 127 5.91 -20.06 5.71
C VAL A 127 5.03 -18.81 5.67
N PHE A 128 5.61 -17.62 5.85
CA PHE A 128 4.86 -16.36 5.77
C PHE A 128 4.31 -16.12 4.37
N HIS A 129 5.10 -16.35 3.32
CA HIS A 129 4.61 -16.21 1.94
C HIS A 129 3.41 -17.14 1.66
N THR A 130 3.45 -18.38 2.14
CA THR A 130 2.32 -19.32 2.00
C THR A 130 1.11 -18.87 2.80
N LEU A 131 1.32 -18.44 4.06
CA LEU A 131 0.27 -17.93 4.94
C LEU A 131 -0.47 -16.76 4.31
N PHE A 132 0.27 -15.74 3.86
CA PHE A 132 -0.29 -14.56 3.21
C PHE A 132 -1.00 -14.94 1.92
N ARG A 133 -0.46 -15.85 1.10
CA ARG A 133 -1.12 -16.30 -0.12
C ARG A 133 -2.47 -16.98 0.15
N LEU A 134 -2.56 -17.78 1.22
CA LEU A 134 -3.80 -18.42 1.63
C LEU A 134 -4.81 -17.40 2.18
N ALA A 135 -4.35 -16.51 3.07
CA ALA A 135 -5.21 -15.50 3.68
C ALA A 135 -5.61 -14.37 2.73
N TYR A 136 -4.86 -14.11 1.66
CA TYR A 136 -5.01 -12.91 0.82
C TYR A 136 -6.42 -12.70 0.30
N ARG A 137 -7.06 -13.78 -0.19
CA ARG A 137 -8.42 -13.70 -0.71
C ARG A 137 -9.42 -13.33 0.40
N ASP A 138 -9.36 -14.02 1.53
CA ASP A 138 -10.22 -13.78 2.69
C ASP A 138 -10.00 -12.35 3.23
N ILE A 139 -8.76 -11.88 3.25
CA ILE A 139 -8.40 -10.51 3.63
C ILE A 139 -9.03 -9.49 2.65
N LEU A 140 -9.00 -9.73 1.34
CA LEU A 140 -9.59 -8.81 0.35
C LEU A 140 -11.12 -8.76 0.43
N GLU A 141 -11.76 -9.92 0.57
CA GLU A 141 -13.22 -10.01 0.75
C GLU A 141 -13.63 -9.30 2.05
N PHE A 142 -12.88 -9.54 3.12
CA PHE A 142 -13.08 -8.86 4.40
C PHE A 142 -12.81 -7.35 4.32
N LEU A 143 -11.74 -6.92 3.66
CA LEU A 143 -11.40 -5.51 3.47
C LEU A 143 -12.49 -4.77 2.69
N THR A 144 -13.04 -5.40 1.65
CA THR A 144 -14.18 -4.86 0.90
C THR A 144 -15.37 -4.62 1.82
N PHE A 145 -15.71 -5.60 2.65
CA PHE A 145 -16.77 -5.48 3.66
C PHE A 145 -16.50 -4.33 4.64
N VAL A 146 -15.29 -4.25 5.21
CA VAL A 146 -14.91 -3.19 6.15
C VAL A 146 -15.01 -1.81 5.50
N ILE A 147 -14.52 -1.65 4.28
CA ILE A 147 -14.61 -0.38 3.53
C ILE A 147 -16.09 0.00 3.33
N SER A 148 -16.94 -0.94 2.92
CA SER A 148 -18.37 -0.67 2.76
C SER A 148 -19.02 -0.20 4.06
N VAL A 149 -18.72 -0.88 5.17
CA VAL A 149 -19.21 -0.50 6.50
C VAL A 149 -18.72 0.89 6.90
N VAL A 150 -17.42 1.16 6.77
CA VAL A 150 -16.81 2.46 7.09
C VAL A 150 -17.43 3.58 6.27
N VAL A 151 -17.68 3.35 4.98
CA VAL A 151 -18.34 4.33 4.09
C VAL A 151 -19.78 4.60 4.55
N VAL A 152 -20.55 3.57 4.90
CA VAL A 152 -21.94 3.72 5.37
C VAL A 152 -21.99 4.47 6.71
N LEU A 153 -21.15 4.09 7.68
CA LEU A 153 -21.06 4.78 8.97
C LEU A 153 -20.61 6.24 8.81
N CYS A 154 -19.62 6.48 7.95
CA CYS A 154 -19.14 7.81 7.64
C CYS A 154 -20.25 8.65 6.98
N ALA A 155 -21.03 8.09 6.05
CA ALA A 155 -22.14 8.80 5.42
C ALA A 155 -23.22 9.18 6.43
N ALA A 156 -23.59 8.27 7.33
CA ALA A 156 -24.56 8.54 8.39
C ALA A 156 -24.09 9.67 9.32
N LEU A 157 -22.84 9.60 9.80
CA LEU A 157 -22.26 10.63 10.66
C LEU A 157 -22.08 11.96 9.94
N PHE A 158 -21.65 11.93 8.68
CA PHE A 158 -21.54 13.11 7.84
C PHE A 158 -22.89 13.83 7.74
N SER A 159 -23.98 13.11 7.47
CA SER A 159 -25.33 13.70 7.43
C SER A 159 -25.76 14.31 8.76
N ILE A 160 -25.50 13.62 9.88
CA ILE A 160 -25.86 14.14 11.22
C ILE A 160 -25.06 15.41 11.54
N PHE A 161 -23.74 15.40 11.33
CA PHE A 161 -22.87 16.54 11.65
C PHE A 161 -23.02 17.72 10.69
N MET A 162 -23.43 17.47 9.43
CA MET A 162 -23.79 18.53 8.50
C MET A 162 -25.02 19.31 8.96
N ILE A 163 -25.99 18.64 9.59
CA ILE A 163 -27.21 19.28 10.10
C ILE A 163 -26.96 19.93 11.47
N SER A 164 -26.25 19.24 12.38
CA SER A 164 -26.03 19.74 13.74
C SER A 164 -24.88 20.74 13.86
N GLY A 165 -23.96 20.78 12.89
CA GLY A 165 -22.70 21.52 13.02
C GLY A 165 -21.77 20.96 14.11
N GLY A 166 -22.00 19.73 14.56
CA GLY A 166 -21.41 19.18 15.79
C GLY A 166 -19.98 18.65 15.67
N ASN A 167 -19.38 18.52 14.49
CA ASN A 167 -17.97 18.14 14.39
C ASN A 167 -17.34 18.61 13.07
N SER A 168 -16.29 19.43 13.17
CA SER A 168 -15.60 20.03 12.02
C SER A 168 -14.89 19.01 11.13
N ARG A 169 -14.49 17.85 11.67
CA ARG A 169 -13.83 16.78 10.90
C ARG A 169 -14.76 16.11 9.91
N PHE A 170 -16.07 16.18 10.14
CA PHE A 170 -17.10 15.67 9.24
C PHE A 170 -17.67 16.75 8.32
N SER A 171 -17.07 17.95 8.27
CA SER A 171 -17.43 18.97 7.26
C SER A 171 -17.07 18.56 5.82
N VAL A 172 -16.06 17.70 5.68
CA VAL A 172 -15.61 17.15 4.40
C VAL A 172 -15.62 15.63 4.50
N PHE A 173 -16.34 14.96 3.61
CA PHE A 173 -16.53 13.51 3.65
C PHE A 173 -15.20 12.72 3.70
N SER A 174 -14.16 13.17 2.98
CA SER A 174 -12.84 12.52 2.99
C SER A 174 -12.14 12.58 4.35
N ARG A 175 -12.32 13.67 5.11
CA ARG A 175 -11.78 13.82 6.48
C ARG A 175 -12.55 12.93 7.47
N GLY A 176 -13.87 12.85 7.32
CA GLY A 176 -14.71 11.90 8.06
C GLY A 176 -14.30 10.45 7.81
N LEU A 177 -14.06 10.10 6.54
CA LEU A 177 -13.63 8.76 6.14
C LEU A 177 -12.26 8.40 6.74
N SER A 178 -11.31 9.34 6.70
CA SER A 178 -10.00 9.16 7.35
C SER A 178 -10.11 8.98 8.86
N SER A 179 -11.02 9.73 9.51
CA SER A 179 -11.30 9.61 10.94
C SER A 179 -11.92 8.26 11.29
N MET A 180 -12.88 7.79 10.50
CA MET A 180 -13.50 6.46 10.66
C MET A 180 -12.50 5.34 10.39
N ALA A 181 -11.61 5.48 9.41
CA ALA A 181 -10.55 4.50 9.17
C ALA A 181 -9.60 4.40 10.39
N ARG A 182 -9.23 5.53 11.00
CA ARG A 182 -8.44 5.54 12.25
C ARG A 182 -9.21 4.90 13.41
N LEU A 183 -10.52 5.15 13.50
CA LEU A 183 -11.39 4.53 14.50
C LEU A 183 -11.38 3.01 14.37
N SER A 184 -11.40 2.45 13.15
CA SER A 184 -11.31 0.99 12.95
C SER A 184 -10.04 0.35 13.52
N PHE A 185 -8.97 1.12 13.68
CA PHE A 185 -7.72 0.68 14.30
C PHE A 185 -7.58 1.11 15.77
N GLY A 186 -8.59 1.76 16.35
CA GLY A 186 -8.57 2.26 17.73
C GLY A 186 -7.78 3.55 17.95
N PHE A 187 -7.37 4.25 16.88
CA PHE A 187 -6.59 5.50 16.95
C PHE A 187 -7.45 6.77 16.95
N PHE A 188 -8.70 6.68 17.38
CA PHE A 188 -9.62 7.82 17.37
C PHE A 188 -10.34 7.93 18.71
N GLU A 189 -10.00 8.98 19.45
CA GLU A 189 -10.46 9.21 20.82
C GLU A 189 -11.89 9.75 20.84
N TYR A 190 -12.64 9.35 21.86
CA TYR A 190 -14.00 9.82 22.09
C TYR A 190 -14.07 11.35 22.27
N GLU A 191 -13.12 11.93 23.00
CA GLU A 191 -13.07 13.37 23.21
C GLU A 191 -12.96 14.15 21.89
N ALA A 192 -12.14 13.66 20.95
CA ALA A 192 -12.02 14.27 19.63
C ALA A 192 -13.29 14.12 18.77
N PHE A 193 -14.16 13.16 19.11
CA PHE A 193 -15.45 12.96 18.46
C PHE A 193 -16.53 13.90 19.02
N THR A 194 -16.57 14.10 20.34
CA THR A 194 -17.63 14.85 21.02
C THR A 194 -17.29 16.32 21.33
N ASN A 195 -16.03 16.64 21.62
CA ASN A 195 -15.64 17.96 22.14
C ASN A 195 -15.45 19.02 21.05
N GLU A 196 -15.41 18.64 19.77
CA GLU A 196 -15.37 19.60 18.66
C GLU A 196 -16.77 20.19 18.32
N GLY A 197 -17.79 19.90 19.13
CA GLY A 197 -19.19 20.19 18.83
C GLY A 197 -19.93 21.01 19.87
N ASN A 198 -19.81 22.34 19.81
CA ASN A 198 -20.72 23.25 20.51
C ASN A 198 -22.18 23.21 19.96
N GLY A 199 -22.48 22.38 18.95
CA GLY A 199 -23.76 22.31 18.23
C GLY A 199 -24.57 21.01 18.42
N LEU A 200 -24.15 20.09 19.30
CA LEU A 200 -24.81 18.78 19.39
C LEU A 200 -26.24 18.81 19.96
N GLY A 201 -26.60 19.82 20.77
CA GLY A 201 -27.95 20.02 21.31
C GLY A 201 -28.58 18.73 21.85
N ASP A 202 -29.83 18.46 21.48
CA ASP A 202 -30.59 17.27 21.86
C ASP A 202 -30.09 15.96 21.20
N TYR A 203 -29.26 16.06 20.16
CA TYR A 203 -28.74 14.89 19.43
C TYR A 203 -27.51 14.25 20.09
N HIS A 204 -27.05 14.80 21.23
CA HIS A 204 -25.86 14.30 21.93
C HIS A 204 -25.93 12.80 22.23
N VAL A 205 -27.05 12.32 22.77
CA VAL A 205 -27.23 10.90 23.13
C VAL A 205 -27.13 10.00 21.89
N ALA A 206 -27.77 10.39 20.78
CA ALA A 206 -27.73 9.62 19.55
C ALA A 206 -26.30 9.52 18.98
N VAL A 207 -25.55 10.63 19.02
CA VAL A 207 -24.16 10.68 18.55
C VAL A 207 -23.24 9.83 19.42
N VAL A 208 -23.41 9.87 20.74
CA VAL A 208 -22.64 9.02 21.68
C VAL A 208 -22.93 7.53 21.45
N LEU A 209 -24.20 7.16 21.27
CA LEU A 209 -24.58 5.79 20.94
C LEU A 209 -23.99 5.35 19.59
N PHE A 210 -24.00 6.24 18.59
CA PHE A 210 -23.44 5.94 17.27
C PHE A 210 -21.92 5.76 17.31
N PHE A 211 -21.22 6.53 18.15
CA PHE A 211 -19.79 6.35 18.39
C PHE A 211 -19.50 4.97 18.95
N TRP A 212 -20.16 4.58 20.03
CA TRP A 212 -19.93 3.28 20.67
C TRP A 212 -20.33 2.12 19.77
N LEU A 213 -21.42 2.26 19.01
CA LEU A 213 -21.80 1.30 17.97
C LEU A 213 -20.68 1.17 16.92
N SER A 214 -20.12 2.29 16.46
CA SER A 214 -19.00 2.30 15.51
C SER A 214 -17.74 1.69 16.10
N VAL A 215 -17.44 1.91 17.38
CA VAL A 215 -16.30 1.26 18.07
C VAL A 215 -16.51 -0.26 18.14
N VAL A 216 -17.68 -0.72 18.60
CA VAL A 216 -17.98 -2.16 18.69
C VAL A 216 -17.91 -2.80 17.30
N LEU A 217 -18.52 -2.16 16.31
CA LEU A 217 -18.61 -2.73 14.97
C LEU A 217 -17.27 -2.64 14.23
N LEU A 218 -16.56 -1.52 14.27
CA LEU A 218 -15.30 -1.38 13.56
C LEU A 218 -14.13 -1.98 14.33
N VAL A 219 -13.95 -1.70 15.62
CA VAL A 219 -12.77 -2.18 16.35
C VAL A 219 -12.89 -3.67 16.65
N LEU A 220 -13.98 -4.08 17.33
CA LEU A 220 -14.09 -5.47 17.80
C LEU A 220 -14.28 -6.44 16.64
N VAL A 221 -15.13 -6.13 15.66
CA VAL A 221 -15.33 -7.05 14.52
C VAL A 221 -14.07 -7.10 13.66
N VAL A 222 -13.40 -5.97 13.38
CA VAL A 222 -12.20 -5.97 12.53
C VAL A 222 -11.05 -6.74 13.17
N GLN A 223 -10.74 -6.46 14.42
CA GLN A 223 -9.63 -7.13 15.09
C GLN A 223 -9.88 -8.63 15.26
N ASN A 224 -11.08 -9.02 15.70
CA ASN A 224 -11.41 -10.43 15.89
C ASN A 224 -11.48 -11.21 14.57
N THR A 225 -12.03 -10.61 13.52
CA THR A 225 -12.13 -11.28 12.21
C THR A 225 -10.76 -11.43 11.55
N LEU A 226 -9.88 -10.42 11.65
CA LEU A 226 -8.50 -10.53 11.15
C LEU A 226 -7.73 -11.65 11.87
N LEU A 227 -7.85 -11.74 13.19
CA LEU A 227 -7.22 -12.82 13.97
C LEU A 227 -7.75 -14.20 13.54
N ALA A 228 -9.06 -14.32 13.33
CA ALA A 228 -9.67 -15.57 12.86
C ALA A 228 -9.17 -15.98 11.46
N ILE A 229 -9.09 -15.04 10.52
CA ILE A 229 -8.56 -15.29 9.16
C ILE A 229 -7.11 -15.77 9.23
N PHE A 230 -6.25 -15.09 9.98
CA PHE A 230 -4.84 -15.49 10.11
C PHE A 230 -4.67 -16.83 10.84
N SER A 231 -5.47 -17.10 11.88
CA SER A 231 -5.43 -18.38 12.59
C SER A 231 -5.81 -19.54 11.67
N ARG A 232 -6.89 -19.40 10.89
CA ARG A 232 -7.33 -20.40 9.92
C ARG A 232 -6.28 -20.64 8.83
N ALA A 233 -5.75 -19.56 8.25
CA ALA A 233 -4.71 -19.66 7.23
C ALA A 233 -3.43 -20.33 7.78
N TYR A 234 -3.12 -20.11 9.06
CA TYR A 234 -1.97 -20.73 9.72
C TYR A 234 -2.15 -22.22 9.92
N GLU A 235 -3.33 -22.66 10.39
CA GLU A 235 -3.66 -24.08 10.52
C GLU A 235 -3.60 -24.80 9.16
N GLU A 236 -4.12 -24.17 8.11
CA GLU A 236 -4.07 -24.71 6.75
C GLU A 236 -2.64 -24.76 6.20
N ALA A 237 -1.84 -23.72 6.41
CA ALA A 237 -0.43 -23.71 6.04
C ALA A 237 0.36 -24.81 6.77
N LYS A 238 0.08 -25.03 8.07
CA LYS A 238 0.70 -26.07 8.88
C LYS A 238 0.38 -27.46 8.33
N LYS A 239 -0.90 -27.75 8.05
CA LYS A 239 -1.35 -29.02 7.48
C LYS A 239 -0.66 -29.32 6.15
N ASN A 240 -0.62 -28.33 5.25
CA ASN A 240 0.01 -28.46 3.94
C ASN A 240 1.53 -28.67 3.98
N ASN A 241 2.22 -28.18 5.03
CA ASN A 241 3.65 -28.41 5.21
C ASN A 241 3.94 -29.79 5.80
N THR A 242 3.13 -30.30 6.73
CA THR A 242 3.30 -31.66 7.28
C THR A 242 3.23 -32.74 6.18
N ASP A 243 2.34 -32.55 5.21
CA ASP A 243 2.20 -33.46 4.06
C ASP A 243 3.39 -33.36 3.08
N LYS A 244 4.07 -32.22 3.01
CA LYS A 244 5.22 -31.99 2.13
C LYS A 244 6.56 -32.32 2.76
N ASP A 245 6.71 -32.14 4.07
CA ASP A 245 7.91 -32.52 4.79
C ASP A 245 8.05 -34.05 4.86
N SER A 246 6.93 -34.77 4.91
CA SER A 246 6.93 -36.23 4.76
C SER A 246 7.34 -36.67 3.34
N THR A 247 6.97 -35.94 2.29
CA THR A 247 7.45 -36.21 0.92
C THR A 247 8.90 -35.77 0.70
N PHE A 248 9.34 -34.66 1.28
CA PHE A 248 10.72 -34.18 1.19
C PHE A 248 11.69 -35.12 1.93
N LEU A 249 11.28 -35.65 3.10
CA LEU A 249 12.00 -36.73 3.77
C LEU A 249 12.01 -38.02 2.94
N LEU A 250 10.93 -38.34 2.24
CA LEU A 250 10.87 -39.50 1.35
C LEU A 250 11.84 -39.37 0.16
N TYR A 251 11.93 -38.19 -0.46
CA TYR A 251 12.90 -37.92 -1.52
C TYR A 251 14.35 -37.86 -1.00
N ALA A 252 14.57 -37.28 0.18
CA ALA A 252 15.89 -37.27 0.81
C ALA A 252 16.39 -38.67 1.24
N LEU A 253 15.46 -39.60 1.54
CA LEU A 253 15.77 -40.99 1.86
C LEU A 253 15.88 -41.91 0.62
N HIS A 254 15.39 -41.48 -0.54
CA HIS A 254 15.48 -42.25 -1.79
C HIS A 254 16.72 -41.90 -2.62
N ASP A 255 17.40 -40.80 -2.29
CA ASP A 255 18.70 -40.38 -2.87
C ASP A 255 19.92 -40.75 -1.98
N CYS A 256 19.74 -41.69 -1.04
CA CYS A 256 20.81 -42.37 -0.28
C CYS A 256 20.74 -43.88 -0.53
#